data_AF-A0A835G875-F1
#
_entry.id   AF-A0A835G875-F1
#
_cell.length_a   1.000
_cell.length_b   1.000
_cell.length_c   1.000
_cell.angle_alpha   90.00
_cell.angle_beta   90.00
_cell.angle_gamma   90.00
#
_symmetry.space_group_name_H-M   'P 1'
#
loop_
_entity.id
_entity.type
_entity.pdbx_description
1 polymer ?
#
loop_
_entity_poly.entity_id
_entity_poly.type
_entity_poly.pdbx_seq_one_letter_code
_entity_poly.pdbx_strand_id
1 'polypeptide(L)'
;MDPAAVDCELAERDPGMCVCKEGPTLDILKDIQRLYEEKLEQLDRARGTTKLQHQVDLLRSWVSDLVGQNTLLVRAVEELETEATTKLMMERQKNNEVVSELRAECSALRDRLVRKDSDLRGLLEVLRRLRENDKCTLSGIQFFEVTESDIFGSVEWRESKMERGDWKPNSYKQETNKYKISRHYRIT
;
A
#
# COMPACT_ATOMS: atom_id res chain seq x y z
N MET A 1 -29.00 -16.13 6.54
CA MET A 1 -28.30 -15.05 7.25
C MET A 1 -26.82 -15.36 7.19
N ASP A 2 -26.06 -14.55 6.45
CA ASP A 2 -24.66 -14.26 6.82
C ASP A 2 -24.70 -13.38 8.09
N PRO A 3 -23.69 -13.43 8.98
CA PRO A 3 -22.33 -12.98 8.63
C PRO A 3 -21.17 -13.70 9.36
N ALA A 4 -20.00 -13.71 8.73
CA ALA A 4 -18.79 -13.06 9.25
C ALA A 4 -17.57 -13.68 8.57
N ALA A 5 -17.12 -12.98 7.53
CA ALA A 5 -15.75 -13.00 7.08
C ALA A 5 -14.82 -12.82 8.28
N VAL A 6 -14.07 -13.87 8.60
CA VAL A 6 -12.96 -13.79 9.55
C VAL A 6 -11.78 -13.22 8.78
N ASP A 7 -11.35 -12.04 9.23
CA ASP A 7 -10.16 -11.33 8.79
C ASP A 7 -8.97 -12.29 8.66
N CYS A 8 -8.35 -12.28 7.48
CA CYS A 8 -7.11 -12.99 7.24
C CYS A 8 -5.97 -12.08 7.73
N GLU A 9 -5.75 -12.10 9.04
CA GLU A 9 -4.61 -11.44 9.68
C GLU A 9 -3.28 -12.05 9.20
N LEU A 10 -2.33 -11.14 9.06
CA LEU A 10 -0.95 -11.28 8.61
C LEU A 10 -0.19 -12.33 9.44
N ALA A 11 -0.29 -13.60 9.08
CA ALA A 11 0.68 -14.62 9.47
C ALA A 11 1.72 -14.77 8.35
N GLU A 12 2.99 -14.64 8.72
CA GLU A 12 4.20 -14.84 7.93
C GLU A 12 4.01 -15.96 6.89
N ARG A 13 3.73 -15.57 5.64
CA ARG A 13 3.60 -16.54 4.54
C ARG A 13 4.99 -17.00 4.13
N ASP A 14 5.24 -18.29 4.34
CA ASP A 14 6.32 -19.03 3.67
C ASP A 14 6.26 -18.73 2.15
N PRO A 15 7.33 -18.17 1.55
CA PRO A 15 7.29 -17.69 0.16
C PRO A 15 7.10 -18.78 -0.91
N GLY A 16 6.98 -20.05 -0.51
CA GLY A 16 6.90 -21.20 -1.42
C GLY A 16 5.52 -21.82 -1.67
N MET A 17 4.48 -21.49 -0.89
CA MET A 17 3.20 -22.20 -1.00
C MET A 17 2.00 -21.29 -1.29
N CYS A 18 1.76 -21.02 -2.59
CA CYS A 18 0.38 -20.80 -3.02
C CYS A 18 -0.37 -22.12 -2.80
N VAL A 19 -1.20 -22.15 -1.76
CA VAL A 19 -2.22 -23.19 -1.62
C VAL A 19 -3.37 -22.80 -2.55
N CYS A 20 -3.13 -22.91 -3.86
CA CYS A 20 -4.19 -22.81 -4.84
C CYS A 20 -4.96 -24.15 -4.82
N LYS A 21 -5.62 -24.44 -3.68
CA LYS A 21 -6.46 -25.64 -3.52
C LYS A 21 -7.62 -25.55 -4.49
N GLU A 22 -7.86 -26.66 -5.20
CA GLU A 22 -9.05 -27.04 -5.97
C GLU A 22 -10.22 -26.06 -5.85
N GLY A 23 -10.10 -24.91 -6.52
CA GLY A 23 -11.20 -23.96 -6.63
C GLY A 23 -12.21 -24.48 -7.66
N PRO A 24 -13.45 -23.99 -7.64
CA PRO A 24 -14.48 -24.35 -8.64
C PRO A 24 -14.02 -24.13 -10.09
N THR A 25 -12.98 -23.31 -10.31
CA THR A 25 -12.29 -23.15 -11.60
C THR A 25 -11.66 -24.45 -12.14
N LEU A 26 -11.19 -25.35 -11.29
CA LEU A 26 -10.61 -26.64 -11.69
C LEU A 26 -11.69 -27.67 -12.09
N ASP A 27 -12.93 -27.52 -11.62
CA ASP A 27 -14.03 -28.38 -12.05
C ASP A 27 -14.44 -28.12 -13.51
N ILE A 28 -14.23 -26.88 -14.00
CA ILE A 28 -14.43 -26.53 -15.41
C ILE A 28 -13.49 -27.35 -16.32
N LEU A 29 -12.26 -27.65 -15.88
CA LEU A 29 -11.35 -28.49 -16.66
C LEU A 29 -11.85 -29.93 -16.78
N LYS A 30 -12.45 -30.46 -15.71
CA LYS A 30 -13.09 -31.79 -15.74
C LYS A 30 -14.27 -31.81 -16.71
N ASP A 31 -15.05 -30.73 -16.75
CA ASP A 31 -16.16 -30.58 -17.69
C ASP A 31 -15.70 -30.49 -19.15
N ILE A 32 -14.62 -29.74 -19.41
CA ILE A 32 -13.99 -29.65 -20.74
C ILE A 32 -13.46 -31.02 -21.17
N GLN A 33 -12.76 -31.73 -20.28
CA GLN A 33 -12.27 -33.09 -20.54
C GLN A 33 -13.43 -34.03 -20.92
N ARG A 34 -14.52 -34.02 -20.15
CA ARG A 34 -15.71 -34.83 -20.42
C ARG A 34 -16.31 -34.53 -21.79
N LEU A 35 -16.39 -33.26 -22.20
CA LEU A 35 -16.91 -32.86 -23.52
C LEU A 35 -16.04 -33.39 -24.67
N TYR A 36 -14.72 -33.37 -24.53
CA TYR A 36 -13.82 -33.93 -25.52
C TYR A 36 -13.95 -35.46 -25.62
N GLU A 37 -14.04 -36.16 -24.49
CA GLU A 37 -14.26 -37.61 -24.43
C GLU A 37 -15.60 -38.01 -25.09
N GLU A 38 -16.67 -37.28 -24.79
CA GLU A 38 -18.00 -37.51 -25.39
C GLU A 38 -17.98 -37.35 -26.92
N LYS A 39 -17.27 -36.33 -27.42
CA LYS A 39 -17.09 -36.12 -28.86
C LYS A 39 -16.30 -37.24 -29.53
N LEU A 40 -15.33 -37.82 -28.83
CA LEU A 40 -14.57 -38.97 -29.31
C LEU A 40 -15.48 -40.21 -29.44
N GLU A 41 -16.31 -40.48 -28.43
CA GLU A 41 -17.27 -41.59 -28.45
C GLU A 41 -18.30 -41.47 -29.59
N GLN A 42 -18.77 -40.26 -29.88
CA GLN A 42 -19.69 -40.00 -30.99
C GLN A 42 -19.06 -40.39 -32.34
N LEU A 43 -17.76 -40.15 -32.49
CA LEU A 43 -16.98 -40.45 -33.69
C LEU A 43 -16.63 -41.94 -33.83
N ASP A 44 -16.42 -42.64 -32.72
CA ASP A 44 -16.18 -44.08 -32.74
C ASP A 44 -17.41 -44.89 -33.12
N ARG A 45 -18.61 -44.40 -32.77
CA ARG A 45 -19.89 -44.98 -33.21
C ARG A 45 -20.17 -44.76 -34.70
N ALA A 46 -19.55 -43.76 -35.34
CA ALA A 46 -19.75 -43.50 -36.77
C ALA A 46 -19.06 -44.59 -37.64
N ARG A 47 -19.82 -45.23 -38.54
CA ARG A 47 -19.32 -46.19 -39.54
C ARG A 47 -19.49 -45.64 -40.94
N GLY A 48 -18.51 -45.86 -41.81
CA GLY A 48 -18.58 -45.53 -43.24
C GLY A 48 -17.35 -44.79 -43.77
N THR A 49 -17.36 -44.53 -45.08
CA THR A 49 -16.27 -43.87 -45.83
C THR A 49 -15.99 -42.43 -45.40
N THR A 50 -16.91 -41.79 -44.67
CA THR A 50 -16.76 -40.42 -44.17
C THR A 50 -16.11 -40.34 -42.78
N LYS A 51 -15.83 -41.46 -42.10
CA LYS A 51 -15.28 -41.46 -40.72
C LYS A 51 -13.98 -40.67 -40.61
N LEU A 52 -13.05 -40.88 -41.54
CA LEU A 52 -11.75 -40.20 -41.53
C LEU A 52 -11.88 -38.68 -41.68
N GLN A 53 -12.80 -38.21 -42.53
CA GLN A 53 -13.06 -36.78 -42.71
C GLN A 53 -13.58 -36.14 -41.42
N HIS A 54 -14.54 -36.79 -40.75
CA HIS A 54 -15.06 -36.31 -39.47
C HIS A 54 -13.98 -36.30 -38.37
N GLN A 55 -13.05 -37.26 -38.36
CA GLN A 55 -11.91 -37.27 -37.43
C GLN A 55 -10.97 -36.09 -37.68
N VAL A 56 -10.66 -35.79 -38.95
CA VAL A 56 -9.82 -34.64 -39.31
C VAL A 56 -10.50 -33.32 -38.93
N ASP A 57 -11.81 -33.19 -39.16
CA ASP A 57 -12.55 -31.98 -38.81
C ASP A 57 -12.66 -31.79 -37.28
N LEU A 58 -12.80 -32.88 -36.53
CA LEU A 58 -12.75 -32.86 -35.06
C LEU A 58 -11.37 -32.40 -34.57
N LEU A 59 -10.28 -33.01 -35.07
CA LEU A 59 -8.92 -32.65 -34.68
C LEU A 59 -8.63 -31.17 -35.01
N ARG A 60 -9.10 -30.68 -36.16
CA ARG A 60 -8.99 -29.26 -36.52
C ARG A 60 -9.74 -28.35 -35.54
N SER A 61 -10.97 -28.71 -35.16
CA SER A 61 -11.75 -27.98 -34.16
C SER A 61 -11.00 -27.93 -32.82
N TRP A 62 -10.48 -29.06 -32.35
CA TRP A 62 -9.78 -29.14 -31.07
C TRP A 62 -8.48 -28.36 -31.07
N VAL A 63 -7.72 -28.42 -32.16
CA VAL A 63 -6.52 -27.58 -32.32
C VAL A 63 -6.91 -26.10 -32.27
N SER A 64 -7.99 -25.70 -32.94
CA SER A 64 -8.49 -24.32 -32.87
C SER A 64 -8.88 -23.91 -31.46
N ASP A 65 -9.61 -24.76 -30.73
CA ASP A 65 -10.03 -24.49 -29.36
C ASP A 65 -8.84 -24.38 -28.39
N LEU A 66 -7.86 -25.29 -28.50
CA LEU A 66 -6.65 -25.26 -27.68
C LEU A 66 -5.80 -24.03 -27.96
N VAL A 67 -5.68 -23.62 -29.23
CA VAL A 67 -5.00 -22.36 -29.59
C VAL A 67 -5.73 -21.17 -28.97
N GLY A 68 -7.06 -21.15 -29.01
CA GLY A 68 -7.87 -20.10 -28.37
C GLY A 68 -7.67 -20.04 -26.85
N GLN A 69 -7.73 -21.19 -26.17
CA GLN A 69 -7.53 -21.28 -24.72
C GLN A 69 -6.12 -20.85 -24.31
N ASN A 70 -5.09 -21.33 -25.02
CA ASN A 70 -3.71 -20.91 -24.76
C ASN A 70 -3.52 -19.40 -24.96
N THR A 71 -4.17 -18.82 -25.96
CA THR A 71 -4.12 -17.36 -26.19
C THR A 71 -4.74 -16.60 -25.01
N LEU A 72 -5.86 -17.07 -24.46
CA LEU A 72 -6.49 -16.46 -23.30
C LEU A 72 -5.66 -16.64 -22.02
N LEU A 73 -5.06 -17.81 -21.82
CA LEU A 73 -4.17 -18.06 -20.68
C LEU A 73 -2.94 -17.16 -20.71
N VAL A 74 -2.31 -17.00 -21.88
CA VAL A 74 -1.18 -16.07 -22.04
C VAL A 74 -1.57 -14.66 -21.65
N ARG A 75 -2.71 -14.15 -22.16
CA ARG A 75 -3.20 -12.82 -21.79
C ARG A 75 -3.47 -12.68 -20.29
N ALA A 76 -4.12 -13.66 -19.68
CA ALA A 76 -4.41 -13.64 -18.25
C ALA A 76 -3.11 -13.64 -17.41
N VAL A 77 -2.10 -14.39 -17.83
CA VAL A 77 -0.78 -14.40 -17.18
C VAL A 77 -0.09 -13.05 -17.36
N GLU A 78 -0.08 -12.48 -18.56
CA GLU A 78 0.49 -11.14 -18.82
C GLU A 78 -0.21 -10.05 -17.98
N GLU A 79 -1.53 -10.10 -17.85
CA GLU A 79 -2.31 -9.19 -16.99
C GLU A 79 -1.93 -9.36 -15.51
N LEU A 80 -1.80 -10.59 -15.01
CA LEU A 80 -1.39 -10.84 -13.63
C LEU A 80 0.06 -10.40 -13.37
N GLU A 81 0.97 -10.63 -14.32
CA GLU A 81 2.36 -10.21 -14.22
C GLU A 81 2.48 -8.68 -14.22
N THR A 82 1.75 -8.00 -15.10
CA THR A 82 1.71 -6.53 -15.14
C THR A 82 1.08 -5.95 -13.88
N GLU A 83 0.01 -6.54 -13.35
CA GLU A 83 -0.60 -6.11 -12.09
C GLU A 83 0.34 -6.34 -10.89
N ALA A 84 0.99 -7.50 -10.81
CA ALA A 84 1.91 -7.82 -9.72
C ALA A 84 3.13 -6.89 -9.73
N THR A 85 3.71 -6.65 -10.92
CA THR A 85 4.88 -5.76 -11.08
C THR A 85 4.55 -4.31 -10.77
N THR A 86 3.40 -3.80 -11.22
CA THR A 86 2.96 -2.43 -10.92
C THR A 86 2.68 -2.23 -9.43
N LYS A 87 1.97 -3.17 -8.78
CA LYS A 87 1.74 -3.13 -7.32
C LYS A 87 3.05 -3.14 -6.54
N LEU A 88 3.98 -4.02 -6.92
CA LEU A 88 5.29 -4.11 -6.26
C LEU A 88 6.12 -2.83 -6.46
N MET A 89 6.05 -2.20 -7.63
CA MET A 89 6.71 -0.92 -7.89
C MET A 89 6.15 0.20 -7.00
N MET A 90 4.82 0.32 -6.89
CA MET A 90 4.18 1.32 -6.04
C MET A 90 4.51 1.11 -4.56
N GLU A 91 4.49 -0.13 -4.09
CA GLU A 91 4.81 -0.43 -2.68
C GLU A 91 6.28 -0.14 -2.37
N ARG A 92 7.21 -0.46 -3.30
CA ARG A 92 8.62 -0.09 -3.17
C ARG A 92 8.81 1.42 -3.10
N GLN A 93 8.10 2.17 -3.93
CA GLN A 93 8.17 3.63 -3.93
C GLN A 93 7.71 4.19 -2.58
N LYS A 94 6.53 3.76 -2.10
CA LYS A 94 5.99 4.17 -0.80
C LYS A 94 6.92 3.80 0.35
N ASN A 95 7.49 2.60 0.34
CA ASN A 95 8.43 2.16 1.36
C ASN A 95 9.70 3.03 1.34
N ASN A 96 10.24 3.35 0.16
CA ASN A 96 11.39 4.25 0.04
C ASN A 96 11.11 5.65 0.62
N GLU A 97 9.91 6.19 0.41
CA GLU A 97 9.51 7.48 0.98
C GLU A 97 9.49 7.41 2.51
N VAL A 98 8.83 6.41 3.09
CA VAL A 98 8.78 6.20 4.54
C VAL A 98 10.18 5.99 5.13
N VAL A 99 11.02 5.18 4.49
CA VAL A 99 12.41 4.94 4.93
C VAL A 99 13.23 6.23 4.86
N SER A 100 13.02 7.06 3.85
CA SER A 100 13.70 8.34 3.72
C SER A 100 13.29 9.32 4.82
N GLU A 101 12.00 9.43 5.11
CA GLU A 101 11.46 10.26 6.20
C GLU A 101 12.01 9.82 7.55
N LEU A 102 11.91 8.53 7.86
CA LEU A 102 12.45 7.96 9.10
C LEU A 102 13.96 8.18 9.24
N ARG A 103 14.70 8.08 8.13
CA ARG A 103 16.15 8.33 8.13
C ARG A 103 16.47 9.80 8.43
N ALA A 104 15.71 10.73 7.87
CA ALA A 104 15.86 12.16 8.14
C ALA A 104 15.54 12.47 9.61
N GLU A 105 14.45 11.92 10.15
CA GLU A 105 14.07 12.09 11.55
C GLU A 105 15.13 11.50 12.50
N CYS A 106 15.61 10.28 12.22
CA CYS A 106 16.69 9.66 12.99
C CYS A 106 17.96 10.51 13.00
N SER A 107 18.31 11.13 11.87
CA SER A 107 19.46 12.04 11.79
C SER A 107 19.24 13.27 12.65
N ALA A 108 18.07 13.91 12.55
CA ALA A 108 17.75 15.09 13.34
C ALA A 108 17.74 14.79 14.85
N LEU A 109 17.19 13.64 15.26
CA LEU A 109 17.21 13.20 16.65
C LEU A 109 18.63 12.92 17.15
N ARG A 110 19.47 12.32 16.32
CA ARG A 110 20.89 12.07 16.65
C ARG A 110 21.64 13.38 16.84
N ASP A 111 21.44 14.37 15.97
CA ASP A 111 22.08 15.67 16.09
C ASP A 111 21.64 16.39 17.38
N ARG A 112 20.34 16.34 17.70
CA ARG A 112 19.80 16.88 18.96
C ARG A 112 20.41 16.21 20.19
N LEU A 113 20.60 14.89 20.14
CA LEU A 113 21.26 14.15 21.23
C LEU A 113 22.72 14.62 21.39
N VAL A 114 23.47 14.74 20.30
CA VAL A 114 24.86 15.21 20.33
C VAL A 114 24.96 16.62 20.93
N ARG A 115 24.06 17.53 20.55
CA ARG A 115 24.01 18.89 21.14
C ARG A 115 23.81 18.83 22.65
N LYS A 116 22.77 18.11 23.10
CA LYS A 116 22.46 17.96 24.52
C LYS A 116 23.58 17.32 25.32
N ASP A 117 24.20 16.26 24.78
CA ASP A 117 25.33 15.59 25.43
C ASP A 117 26.54 16.51 25.60
N SER A 118 26.78 17.39 24.63
CA SER A 118 27.84 18.41 24.72
C SER A 118 27.53 19.44 25.80
N ASP A 119 26.29 19.94 25.85
CA ASP A 119 25.86 20.89 26.86
C ASP A 119 25.91 20.28 28.26
N LEU A 120 25.48 19.03 28.42
CA LEU A 120 25.59 18.31 29.69
C LEU A 120 27.06 18.18 30.14
N ARG A 121 27.98 17.82 29.23
CA ARG A 121 29.42 17.81 29.54
C ARG A 121 29.92 19.19 29.95
N GLY A 122 29.48 20.23 29.25
CA GLY A 122 29.81 21.62 29.58
C GLY A 122 29.33 22.01 30.99
N LEU A 123 28.08 21.71 31.34
CA LEU A 123 27.53 21.99 32.67
C LEU A 123 28.28 21.23 33.77
N LEU A 124 28.57 19.94 33.54
CA LEU A 124 29.35 19.15 34.49
C LEU A 124 30.75 19.74 34.71
N GLU A 125 31.38 20.25 33.67
CA GLU A 125 32.68 20.93 33.76
C GLU A 125 32.58 22.25 34.54
N VAL A 126 31.51 23.04 34.37
CA VAL A 126 31.26 24.24 35.18
C VAL A 126 31.12 23.88 36.66
N LEU A 127 30.29 22.87 36.98
CA LEU A 127 30.11 22.40 38.36
C LEU A 127 31.41 21.89 38.97
N ARG A 128 32.21 21.16 38.20
CA ARG A 128 33.53 20.69 38.63
C ARG A 128 34.45 21.87 38.99
N ARG A 129 34.53 22.90 38.14
CA ARG A 129 35.34 24.10 38.37
C ARG A 129 34.89 24.89 39.59
N LEU A 130 33.59 25.00 39.81
CA LEU A 130 33.04 25.66 40.99
C LEU A 130 33.43 24.91 42.27
N ARG A 131 33.27 23.58 42.28
CA ARG A 131 33.63 22.75 43.43
C ARG A 131 35.13 22.78 43.76
N GLU A 132 35.98 22.75 42.74
CA GLU A 132 37.43 22.57 42.93
C GLU A 132 38.22 23.88 43.03
N ASN A 133 37.75 24.94 42.36
CA ASN A 133 38.49 26.20 42.24
C ASN A 133 37.68 27.43 42.68
N ASP A 134 36.43 27.25 43.15
CA ASP A 134 35.47 28.33 43.46
C ASP A 134 35.29 29.33 42.29
N LYS A 135 35.38 28.81 41.06
CA LYS A 135 35.30 29.59 39.82
C LYS A 135 34.09 29.18 38.99
N CYS A 136 33.18 30.11 38.77
CA CYS A 136 32.06 29.96 37.84
C CYS A 136 32.40 30.64 36.51
N THR A 137 33.24 30.02 35.68
CA THR A 137 33.63 30.57 34.37
C THR A 137 33.30 29.61 33.23
N LEU A 138 32.66 30.13 32.18
CA LEU A 138 32.33 29.37 30.97
C LEU A 138 33.46 29.33 29.93
N SER A 139 34.67 29.82 30.27
CA SER A 139 35.79 29.88 29.34
C SER A 139 36.13 28.49 28.78
N GLY A 140 36.19 28.39 27.45
CA GLY A 140 36.45 27.13 26.74
C GLY A 140 35.28 26.14 26.70
N ILE A 141 34.08 26.55 27.13
CA ILE A 141 32.86 25.75 27.06
C ILE A 141 31.89 26.47 26.13
N GLN A 142 31.46 25.78 25.08
CA GLN A 142 30.44 26.28 24.16
C GLN A 142 29.14 25.51 24.39
N PHE A 143 28.06 26.25 24.64
CA PHE A 143 26.72 25.71 24.71
C PHE A 143 26.00 25.95 23.39
N PHE A 144 25.10 25.02 23.03
CA PHE A 144 24.24 25.21 21.88
C PHE A 144 23.09 26.17 22.20
N GLU A 145 22.82 27.10 21.28
CA GLU A 145 21.66 27.99 21.38
C GLU A 145 20.38 27.23 21.02
N VAL A 146 19.30 27.55 21.73
CA VAL A 146 17.97 26.98 21.48
C VAL A 146 17.42 27.60 20.19
N THR A 147 17.13 26.77 19.19
CA THR A 147 16.53 27.24 17.94
C THR A 147 15.01 27.22 18.01
N GLU A 148 14.33 27.97 17.12
CA GLU A 148 12.86 27.94 17.02
C GLU A 148 12.33 26.51 16.82
N SER A 149 13.03 25.70 16.03
CA SER A 149 12.69 24.30 15.80
C SER A 149 12.81 23.40 17.03
N ASP A 150 13.62 23.77 18.03
CA ASP A 150 13.69 23.04 19.30
C ASP A 150 12.46 23.30 20.18
N ILE A 151 11.79 24.45 19.98
CA ILE A 151 10.61 24.88 20.75
C ILE A 151 9.32 24.50 20.03
N PHE A 152 9.24 24.76 18.73
CA PHE A 152 8.02 24.63 17.92
C PHE A 152 8.00 23.38 17.02
N GLY A 153 9.11 22.63 16.96
CA GLY A 153 9.28 21.52 16.03
C GLY A 153 9.70 21.99 14.62
N SER A 154 10.06 21.05 13.75
CA SER A 154 10.25 21.34 12.33
C SER A 154 8.91 21.77 11.74
N VAL A 155 8.77 23.05 11.43
CA VAL A 155 7.59 23.62 10.79
C VAL A 155 7.48 23.01 9.38
N GLU A 156 6.76 21.90 9.27
CA GLU A 156 6.21 21.47 7.99
C GLU A 156 5.13 22.48 7.62
N TRP A 157 5.52 23.51 6.87
CA TRP A 157 4.56 24.20 6.03
C TRP A 157 3.99 23.14 5.10
N ARG A 158 2.82 22.59 5.47
CA ARG A 158 1.99 21.86 4.52
C ARG A 158 1.74 22.87 3.41
N GLU A 159 2.47 22.77 2.31
CA GLU A 159 2.05 23.36 1.05
C GLU A 159 0.71 22.70 0.76
N SER A 160 -0.37 23.36 1.21
CA SER A 160 -1.69 23.14 0.66
C SER A 160 -1.48 23.22 -0.84
N LYS A 161 -1.52 22.07 -1.52
CA LYS A 161 -1.59 22.03 -2.98
C LYS A 161 -2.79 22.88 -3.34
N MET A 162 -2.50 24.14 -3.65
CA MET A 162 -3.44 25.07 -4.24
C MET A 162 -3.63 24.53 -5.64
N GLU A 163 -4.55 23.57 -5.75
CA GLU A 163 -5.06 23.12 -7.03
C GLU A 163 -5.44 24.37 -7.81
N ARG A 164 -4.96 24.42 -9.04
CA ARG A 164 -5.16 25.50 -10.00
C ARG A 164 -6.63 25.47 -10.45
N GLY A 165 -7.53 25.74 -9.52
CA GLY A 165 -8.97 25.77 -9.70
C GLY A 165 -9.47 27.21 -9.60
N ASP A 166 -10.12 27.65 -10.67
CA ASP A 166 -10.71 28.96 -10.90
C ASP A 166 -11.23 29.69 -9.65
N TRP A 167 -10.56 30.79 -9.31
CA TRP A 167 -11.11 31.80 -8.41
C TRP A 167 -12.26 32.53 -9.10
N LYS A 168 -13.51 32.14 -8.80
CA LYS A 168 -14.66 33.03 -8.97
C LYS A 168 -14.90 33.79 -7.67
N PRO A 169 -14.80 35.13 -7.65
CA PRO A 169 -15.08 35.90 -6.45
C PRO A 169 -16.59 35.85 -6.20
N ASN A 170 -17.00 35.14 -5.15
CA ASN A 170 -18.40 35.09 -4.75
C ASN A 170 -18.76 36.42 -4.08
N SER A 171 -19.57 37.21 -4.78
CA SER A 171 -20.09 38.49 -4.32
C SER A 171 -20.89 38.31 -3.04
N TYR A 172 -20.56 39.12 -2.03
CA TYR A 172 -21.32 39.32 -0.81
C TYR A 172 -22.83 39.45 -1.10
N LYS A 173 -23.61 38.51 -0.58
CA LYS A 173 -25.02 38.76 -0.25
C LYS A 173 -25.16 38.73 1.26
N GLN A 174 -25.26 39.94 1.76
CA GLN A 174 -25.64 40.32 3.10
C GLN A 174 -27.12 39.95 3.27
N GLU A 175 -27.43 38.92 4.06
CA GLU A 175 -28.78 38.73 4.60
C GLU A 175 -28.72 38.44 6.08
N THR A 176 -29.69 39.05 6.74
CA THR A 176 -29.68 39.48 8.12
C THR A 176 -30.26 38.42 9.05
N ASN A 177 -29.60 38.29 10.21
CA ASN A 177 -30.24 38.30 11.52
C ASN A 177 -31.37 37.27 11.79
N LYS A 178 -31.13 36.34 12.72
CA LYS A 178 -31.86 36.28 14.00
C LYS A 178 -31.37 35.12 14.88
N TYR A 179 -30.77 35.51 16.00
CA TYR A 179 -30.70 34.71 17.22
C TYR A 179 -32.11 34.25 17.63
N LYS A 180 -32.30 32.95 17.87
CA LYS A 180 -33.12 32.45 18.99
C LYS A 180 -32.57 31.12 19.49
N ILE A 181 -31.88 31.21 20.62
CA ILE A 181 -31.74 30.16 21.63
C ILE A 181 -33.16 29.79 22.08
N SER A 182 -33.50 28.50 22.09
CA SER A 182 -34.54 27.99 22.98
C SER A 182 -34.21 26.56 23.39
N ARG A 183 -33.68 26.44 24.61
CA ARG A 183 -33.62 25.20 25.37
C ARG A 183 -35.03 24.87 25.82
N HIS A 184 -35.53 23.67 25.54
CA HIS A 184 -36.62 23.06 26.31
C HIS A 184 -36.25 21.60 26.60
N TYR A 185 -35.94 21.37 27.87
CA TYR A 185 -35.79 20.08 28.53
C TYR A 185 -37.19 19.46 28.63
N ARG A 186 -37.33 18.19 28.25
CA ARG A 186 -38.52 17.38 28.53
C ARG A 186 -38.19 16.53 29.75
N ILE A 187 -38.88 16.83 30.85
CA ILE A 187 -38.88 16.04 32.07
C ILE A 187 -39.77 14.81 31.83
N THR A 188 -39.22 13.64 32.14
CA THR A 188 -39.96 12.51 32.72
C THR A 188 -39.26 12.17 34.02
#